data_AF-A0A5C7VAU2-F1
#
_entry.id   AF-A0A5C7VAU2-F1
#
_cell.length_a   1.000
_cell.length_b   1.000
_cell.length_c   1.000
_cell.angle_alpha   90.00
_cell.angle_beta   90.00
_cell.angle_gamma   90.00
#
_symmetry.space_group_name_H-M   'P 1'
#
loop_
_entity.id
_entity.type
_entity.pdbx_description
1 polymer ?
#
loop_
_entity_poly.entity_id
_entity_poly.type
_entity_poly.pdbx_seq_one_letter_code
_entity_poly.pdbx_strand_id
1 'polypeptide(L)'
;MNVFRISCHLMTGQLSVRRAFPTVLLDSIEQSIKSSEHRHAGEIVFAVEAALDLASLLKDKPARERAIDVFSMLRVWDTELNNGVLIYLLMADRDVEIIA
;
A
#
# COMPACT_ATOMS: atom_id res chain seq x y z
N MET A 1 -10.73 -15.20 -12.87
CA MET A 1 -9.30 -15.53 -13.12
C MET A 1 -8.83 -14.92 -14.44
N ASN A 2 -8.27 -13.71 -14.38
CA ASN A 2 -7.94 -12.92 -15.56
C ASN A 2 -6.44 -13.06 -15.90
N VAL A 3 -6.11 -13.71 -17.02
CA VAL A 3 -4.73 -14.07 -17.41
C VAL A 3 -3.82 -12.84 -17.60
N PHE A 4 -4.43 -11.71 -18.00
CA PHE A 4 -3.77 -10.41 -18.07
C PHE A 4 -3.33 -9.89 -16.70
N ARG A 5 -4.12 -10.15 -15.66
CA ARG A 5 -3.82 -9.75 -14.29
C ARG A 5 -2.58 -10.51 -13.79
N ILE A 6 -2.54 -11.83 -13.97
CA ILE A 6 -1.36 -12.64 -13.60
C ILE A 6 -0.10 -12.17 -14.34
N SER A 7 -0.20 -11.84 -15.63
CA SER A 7 0.93 -11.34 -16.43
C SER A 7 1.44 -9.97 -15.95
N CYS A 8 0.55 -9.03 -15.62
CA CYS A 8 0.92 -7.74 -15.05
C CYS A 8 1.62 -7.88 -13.69
N HIS A 9 1.15 -8.79 -12.84
CA HIS A 9 1.76 -9.04 -11.53
C HIS A 9 3.12 -9.74 -11.64
N LEU A 10 3.31 -10.65 -12.60
CA LEU A 10 4.61 -11.27 -12.90
C LEU A 10 5.62 -10.26 -13.49
N MET A 11 5.16 -9.28 -14.27
CA MET A 11 6.03 -8.23 -14.84
C MET A 11 6.30 -7.08 -13.87
N THR A 12 5.43 -6.84 -12.88
CA THR A 12 5.56 -5.75 -11.91
C THR A 12 6.34 -6.23 -10.69
N GLY A 13 7.66 -6.42 -10.86
CA GLY A 13 8.56 -6.78 -9.76
C GLY A 13 8.95 -5.60 -8.86
N GLN A 14 9.70 -5.88 -7.79
CA GLN A 14 10.22 -4.87 -6.85
C GLN A 14 11.03 -3.75 -7.53
N LEU A 15 11.64 -4.02 -8.69
CA LEU A 15 12.33 -3.02 -9.51
C LEU A 15 11.39 -1.96 -10.07
N SER A 16 10.17 -2.34 -10.44
CA SER A 16 9.14 -1.40 -10.91
C SER A 16 8.71 -0.46 -9.79
N VAL A 17 8.56 -0.96 -8.56
CA VAL A 17 8.27 -0.11 -7.38
C VAL A 17 9.40 0.86 -7.14
N ARG A 18 10.65 0.39 -7.10
CA ARG A 18 11.82 1.27 -6.91
C ARG A 18 11.96 2.34 -8.00
N ARG A 19 11.48 2.05 -9.22
CA ARG A 19 11.49 3.01 -10.34
C ARG A 19 10.35 4.01 -10.27
N ALA A 20 9.16 3.59 -9.86
CA ALA A 20 7.99 4.45 -9.70
C ALA A 20 8.07 5.31 -8.43
N PHE A 21 8.64 4.75 -7.37
CA PHE A 21 8.85 5.36 -6.06
C PHE A 21 10.36 5.40 -5.75
N PRO A 22 11.12 6.29 -6.41
CA PRO A 22 12.50 6.54 -6.01
C PRO A 22 12.54 7.13 -4.60
N THR A 23 13.66 6.97 -3.89
CA THR A 23 13.82 7.43 -2.50
C THR A 23 13.43 8.88 -2.30
N VAL A 24 13.82 9.77 -3.22
CA VAL A 24 13.46 11.20 -3.17
C VAL A 24 11.94 11.43 -3.12
N LEU A 25 11.17 10.61 -3.84
CA LEU A 25 9.72 10.72 -3.85
C LEU A 25 9.11 10.15 -2.56
N LEU A 26 9.67 9.06 -2.02
CA LEU A 26 9.28 8.53 -0.72
C LEU A 26 9.57 9.53 0.40
N ASP A 27 10.73 10.18 0.38
CA ASP A 27 11.10 11.22 1.35
C ASP A 27 10.13 12.41 1.27
N SER A 28 9.74 12.79 0.05
CA SER A 28 8.78 13.88 -0.16
C SER A 28 7.38 13.52 0.35
N ILE A 29 6.95 12.25 0.20
CA ILE A 29 5.70 11.74 0.77
C ILE A 29 5.79 11.74 2.30
N GLU A 30 6.89 11.25 2.87
CA GLU A 30 7.12 11.21 4.31
C GLU A 30 7.05 12.63 4.91
N GLN A 31 7.68 13.62 4.27
CA GLN A 31 7.59 15.01 4.73
C GLN A 31 6.18 15.58 4.63
N SER A 32 5.44 15.24 3.56
CA SER A 32 4.04 15.66 3.43
C SER A 32 3.16 15.05 4.53
N ILE A 33 3.38 13.78 4.87
CA ILE A 33 2.68 13.10 5.97
C ILE A 33 3.01 13.76 7.30
N LYS A 34 4.30 13.95 7.63
CA LYS A 34 4.72 14.63 8.85
C LYS A 34 4.09 16.02 8.97
N SER A 35 4.04 16.78 7.88
CA SER A 35 3.40 18.08 7.87
C SER A 35 1.89 18.02 8.11
N SER A 36 1.19 16.96 7.68
CA SER A 36 -0.24 16.80 7.93
C SER A 36 -0.51 16.35 9.36
N GLU A 37 0.32 15.45 9.91
CA GLU A 37 0.27 14.99 11.31
C GLU A 37 0.51 16.12 12.32
N HIS A 38 1.20 17.20 11.94
CA HIS A 38 1.23 18.41 12.78
C HIS A 38 -0.13 19.12 12.89
N ARG A 39 -1.07 18.85 11.97
CA ARG A 39 -2.38 19.48 11.89
C ARG A 39 -3.50 18.60 12.44
N HIS A 40 -3.27 17.28 12.53
CA HIS A 40 -4.22 16.30 13.02
C HIS A 40 -3.51 15.23 13.86
N ALA A 41 -4.20 14.68 14.86
CA ALA A 41 -3.60 13.64 15.69
C ALA A 41 -3.46 12.26 14.99
N GLY A 42 -4.04 12.10 13.79
CA GLY A 42 -4.00 10.83 13.05
C GLY A 42 -2.61 10.49 12.53
N GLU A 43 -2.23 9.21 12.58
CA GLU A 43 -0.95 8.70 12.09
C GLU A 43 -1.14 8.07 10.71
N ILE A 44 -0.39 8.51 9.70
CA ILE A 44 -0.58 8.03 8.32
C ILE A 44 0.57 7.10 7.93
N VAL A 45 0.23 5.88 7.52
CA VAL A 45 1.18 4.91 6.97
C VAL A 45 0.94 4.77 5.47
N PHE A 46 1.99 4.98 4.67
CA PHE A 46 1.95 4.78 3.23
C PHE A 46 2.66 3.47 2.86
N ALA A 47 1.91 2.52 2.30
CA ALA A 47 2.44 1.22 1.88
C ALA A 47 2.24 1.02 0.38
N VAL A 48 3.32 0.64 -0.31
CA VAL A 48 3.29 0.33 -1.74
C VAL A 48 3.64 -1.14 -1.93
N GLU A 49 2.74 -1.88 -2.58
CA GLU A 49 2.97 -3.27 -2.99
C GLU A 49 3.07 -3.35 -4.52
N ALA A 50 4.11 -4.02 -5.01
CA ALA A 50 4.36 -4.15 -6.44
C ALA A 50 3.28 -4.98 -7.12
N ALA A 51 3.02 -6.15 -6.53
CA ALA A 51 2.18 -7.21 -7.03
C ALA A 51 1.73 -8.09 -5.86
N LEU A 52 0.56 -8.69 -5.99
CA LEU A 52 0.06 -9.71 -5.08
C LEU A 52 0.82 -11.03 -5.29
N ASP A 53 0.92 -11.83 -4.22
CA ASP A 53 1.45 -13.18 -4.33
C ASP A 53 0.54 -14.07 -5.20
N LEU A 54 1.14 -15.06 -5.88
CA LEU A 54 0.46 -16.00 -6.78
C LEU A 54 -0.73 -16.69 -6.12
N ALA A 55 -0.64 -17.00 -4.83
CA ALA A 55 -1.75 -17.60 -4.06
C ALA A 55 -2.95 -16.65 -3.92
N SER A 56 -2.72 -15.34 -3.74
CA SER A 56 -3.78 -14.32 -3.66
C SER A 56 -4.38 -14.02 -5.04
N LEU A 57 -3.57 -14.08 -6.10
CA LEU A 57 -4.04 -13.94 -7.48
C LEU A 57 -4.95 -15.10 -7.91
N LEU A 58 -4.59 -16.34 -7.55
CA LEU A 58 -5.41 -17.52 -7.83
C LEU A 58 -6.77 -17.47 -7.14
N LYS A 59 -6.88 -16.77 -6.01
CA LYS A 59 -8.12 -16.56 -5.27
C LYS A 59 -8.90 -15.31 -5.73
N ASP A 60 -8.42 -14.59 -6.75
CA ASP A 60 -8.98 -13.30 -7.19
C ASP A 60 -9.18 -12.31 -6.03
N LYS A 61 -8.28 -12.34 -5.03
CA LYS A 61 -8.39 -11.51 -3.81
C LYS A 61 -8.41 -10.01 -4.18
N PRO A 62 -9.37 -9.22 -3.66
CA PRO A 62 -9.44 -7.79 -3.95
C PRO A 62 -8.33 -7.02 -3.22
N ALA A 63 -7.92 -5.88 -3.78
CA ALA A 63 -6.89 -5.01 -3.20
C ALA A 63 -7.25 -4.58 -1.77
N ARG A 64 -8.54 -4.27 -1.52
CA ARG A 64 -9.07 -3.98 -0.18
C ARG A 64 -8.75 -5.05 0.86
N GLU A 65 -8.97 -6.32 0.55
CA GLU A 65 -8.74 -7.40 1.52
C GLU A 65 -7.24 -7.54 1.81
N ARG A 66 -6.38 -7.31 0.81
CA ARG A 66 -4.93 -7.25 1.02
C ARG A 66 -4.54 -6.03 1.87
N ALA A 67 -5.14 -4.88 1.63
CA ALA A 67 -4.89 -3.68 2.41
C ALA A 67 -5.25 -3.89 3.90
N ILE A 68 -6.33 -4.63 4.21
CA ILE A 68 -6.68 -5.01 5.60
C ILE A 68 -5.60 -5.90 6.23
N ASP A 69 -5.08 -6.88 5.48
CA ASP A 69 -3.97 -7.72 5.96
C ASP A 69 -2.75 -6.85 6.28
N VAL A 70 -2.38 -5.93 5.38
CA VAL A 70 -1.24 -5.02 5.54
C VAL A 70 -1.44 -4.07 6.73
N PHE A 71 -2.65 -3.54 6.91
CA PHE A 71 -3.03 -2.71 8.06
C PHE A 71 -2.79 -3.44 9.38
N SER A 72 -3.16 -4.73 9.42
CA SER A 72 -2.95 -5.59 10.58
C SER A 72 -1.47 -5.94 10.80
N MET A 73 -0.75 -6.28 9.71
CA MET A 73 0.68 -6.66 9.76
C MET A 73 1.57 -5.50 10.20
N LEU A 74 1.30 -4.29 9.72
CA LEU A 74 2.03 -3.07 10.07
C LEU A 74 1.54 -2.46 11.39
N ARG A 75 0.51 -3.04 12.01
CA ARG A 75 -0.10 -2.57 13.26
C ARG A 75 -0.48 -1.09 13.20
N VAL A 76 -1.03 -0.65 12.07
CA VAL A 76 -1.44 0.76 11.90
C VAL A 76 -2.53 1.15 12.90
N TRP A 77 -3.33 0.19 13.38
CA TRP A 77 -4.29 0.41 14.46
C TRP A 77 -3.68 0.63 15.85
N ASP A 78 -2.44 0.18 16.07
CA ASP A 78 -1.76 0.19 17.38
C ASP A 78 -1.10 1.55 17.64
N THR A 79 -1.93 2.59 17.59
CA THR A 79 -1.57 4.00 17.84
C THR A 79 -2.23 4.43 19.15
N GLU A 80 -1.63 5.38 19.87
CA GLU A 80 -2.13 5.79 21.20
C GLU A 80 -3.59 6.26 21.17
N LEU A 81 -4.02 6.81 20.04
CA LEU A 81 -5.35 7.37 19.82
C LEU A 81 -6.23 6.51 18.91
N ASN A 82 -5.79 5.32 18.49
CA ASN A 82 -6.49 4.43 17.56
C ASN A 82 -6.93 5.16 16.27
N ASN A 83 -6.06 6.01 15.74
CA ASN A 83 -6.37 6.91 14.62
C ASN A 83 -5.36 6.77 13.48
N GLY A 84 -4.74 5.60 13.38
CA GLY A 84 -3.87 5.25 12.29
C GLY A 84 -4.64 5.02 11.00
N VAL A 85 -4.14 5.57 9.90
CA VAL A 85 -4.71 5.44 8.55
C VAL A 85 -3.67 4.82 7.62
N LEU A 86 -4.02 3.73 6.94
CA LEU A 86 -3.19 3.13 5.91
C LEU A 86 -3.65 3.61 4.53
N ILE A 87 -2.72 4.19 3.78
CA ILE A 87 -2.84 4.41 2.34
C ILE A 87 -2.07 3.29 1.64
N TYR A 88 -2.81 2.35 1.06
CA TYR A 88 -2.26 1.19 0.39
C TYR A 88 -2.37 1.33 -1.13
N LEU A 89 -1.23 1.22 -1.82
CA LEU A 89 -1.15 1.27 -3.28
C LEU A 89 -0.73 -0.09 -3.84
N LEU A 90 -1.58 -0.70 -4.64
CA LEU A 90 -1.25 -1.90 -5.41
C LEU A 90 -0.92 -1.52 -6.85
N MET A 91 0.37 -1.50 -7.20
CA MET A 91 0.80 -0.98 -8.49
C MET A 91 0.34 -1.83 -9.68
N ALA A 92 0.40 -3.15 -9.57
CA ALA A 92 0.03 -4.05 -10.67
C ALA A 92 -1.45 -3.92 -11.09
N ASP A 93 -2.33 -3.63 -10.15
CA ASP A 93 -3.75 -3.38 -10.40
C ASP A 93 -4.08 -1.87 -10.57
N ARG A 94 -3.09 -0.98 -10.37
CA ARG A 94 -3.24 0.49 -10.32
C ARG A 94 -4.36 0.93 -9.36
N ASP A 95 -4.43 0.27 -8.21
CA ASP A 95 -5.51 0.45 -7.26
C ASP A 95 -4.99 1.10 -5.97
N VAL A 96 -5.81 1.94 -5.36
CA VAL A 96 -5.50 2.67 -4.13
C VAL A 96 -6.63 2.46 -3.13
N GLU A 97 -6.27 1.93 -1.96
CA GLU A 97 -7.19 1.70 -0.86
C GLU A 97 -6.78 2.54 0.36
N ILE A 98 -7.76 3.15 1.01
CA ILE A 98 -7.57 3.92 2.24
C ILE A 98 -8.38 3.23 3.34
N ILE A 99 -7.70 2.86 4.43
CA ILE A 99 -8.28 2.13 5.56
C ILE A 99 -7.93 2.86 6.85
N ALA A 100 -8.91 2.97 7.75
CA ALA A 100 -8.80 3.52 9.09
C ALA A 100 -9.53 2.59 10.07
#